data_AF-A0A228I127-F1
#
_entry.id   AF-A0A228I127-F1
#
_cell.length_a   1.000
_cell.length_b   1.000
_cell.length_c   1.000
_cell.angle_alpha   90.00
_cell.angle_beta   90.00
_cell.angle_gamma   90.00
#
_symmetry.space_group_name_H-M   'P 1'
#
loop_
_entity.id
_entity.type
_entity.pdbx_description
1 polymer ?
#
loop_
_entity_poly.entity_id
_entity_poly.type
_entity_poly.pdbx_seq_one_letter_code
_entity_poly.pdbx_strand_id
1 'polypeptide(L)'
;MDHRSLALCLASATLAATTGVYGFKFVRKRNFLLGFEWWIVTISATNALIFFATESPVSYGISHFLDAFSRGFGMPVIAVAGLMAVTHGYRPSVRQDALLFVLATVGTIALVAAGVLHSVLPYFYVTMWTLLSLYLAGFVMRLLRAGHVFHALTTAGALVASQAIACIYDFYRIPGDETNVVFNFYVLALLTWSYFVVVLYYAYCALERDHERGQIRAGVLSYPK
;
A
#
# COMPACT_ATOMS: atom_id res chain seq x y z
N MET A 1 21.28 -21.17 -3.04
CA MET A 1 20.48 -20.04 -3.56
C MET A 1 21.40 -19.17 -4.40
N ASP A 2 20.96 -18.78 -5.59
CA ASP A 2 21.69 -17.84 -6.44
C ASP A 2 21.56 -16.40 -5.91
N HIS A 3 22.38 -15.48 -6.41
CA HIS A 3 22.39 -14.08 -5.96
C HIS A 3 21.03 -13.40 -6.19
N ARG A 4 20.31 -13.76 -7.26
CA ARG A 4 18.99 -13.24 -7.59
C ARG A 4 17.93 -13.66 -6.57
N SER A 5 17.83 -14.95 -6.26
CA SER A 5 16.88 -15.41 -5.24
C SER A 5 17.17 -14.82 -3.87
N LEU A 6 18.45 -14.63 -3.52
CA LEU A 6 18.83 -13.93 -2.29
C LEU A 6 18.33 -12.49 -2.27
N ALA A 7 18.47 -11.75 -3.37
CA ALA A 7 17.96 -10.38 -3.49
C ALA A 7 16.42 -10.33 -3.37
N LEU A 8 15.71 -11.27 -4.01
CA LEU A 8 14.25 -11.39 -3.91
C LEU A 8 13.78 -11.72 -2.49
N CYS A 9 14.46 -12.64 -1.82
CA CYS A 9 14.21 -12.95 -0.41
C CYS A 9 14.46 -11.72 0.48
N LEU A 10 15.57 -11.00 0.28
CA LEU A 10 15.85 -9.79 1.06
C LEU A 10 14.79 -8.70 0.82
N ALA A 11 14.38 -8.47 -0.42
CA ALA A 11 13.34 -7.51 -0.76
C ALA A 11 11.97 -7.91 -0.16
N SER A 12 11.62 -9.20 -0.22
CA SER A 12 10.38 -9.74 0.37
C SER A 12 10.37 -9.63 1.89
N ALA A 13 11.48 -9.98 2.53
CA ALA A 13 11.66 -9.82 3.97
C ALA A 13 11.59 -8.35 4.40
N THR A 14 12.17 -7.45 3.60
CA THR A 14 12.11 -6.00 3.83
C THR A 14 10.67 -5.50 3.77
N LEU A 15 9.91 -5.89 2.74
CA LEU A 15 8.49 -5.53 2.62
C LEU A 15 7.65 -6.12 3.78
N ALA A 16 7.85 -7.39 4.13
CA ALA A 16 7.15 -8.03 5.24
C ALA A 16 7.45 -7.33 6.57
N ALA A 17 8.72 -6.98 6.82
CA ALA A 17 9.12 -6.28 8.04
C ALA A 17 8.52 -4.88 8.12
N THR A 18 8.60 -4.09 7.05
CA THR A 18 8.06 -2.72 7.07
C THR A 18 6.54 -2.73 7.20
N THR A 19 5.83 -3.52 6.41
CA THR A 19 4.36 -3.63 6.50
C THR A 19 3.91 -4.17 7.85
N GLY A 20 4.61 -5.15 8.43
CA GLY A 20 4.26 -5.69 9.75
C GLY A 20 4.40 -4.64 10.86
N VAL A 21 5.54 -3.94 10.87
CA VAL A 21 5.82 -2.87 11.86
C VAL A 21 4.85 -1.71 11.71
N TYR A 22 4.65 -1.19 10.50
CA TYR A 22 3.78 -0.03 10.29
C TYR A 22 2.30 -0.38 10.38
N GLY A 23 1.90 -1.61 10.03
CA GLY A 23 0.54 -2.12 10.23
C GLY A 23 0.21 -2.15 11.72
N PHE A 24 1.11 -2.69 12.54
CA PHE A 24 0.95 -2.67 13.99
C PHE A 24 0.89 -1.24 14.56
N LYS A 25 1.69 -0.31 14.05
CA LYS A 25 1.63 1.10 14.43
C LYS A 25 0.27 1.75 14.08
N PHE A 26 -0.33 1.43 12.93
CA PHE A 26 -1.66 1.91 12.56
C PHE A 26 -2.78 1.32 13.43
N VAL A 27 -2.71 0.03 13.76
CA VAL A 27 -3.64 -0.60 14.72
C VAL A 27 -3.57 0.10 16.08
N ARG A 28 -2.37 0.44 16.57
CA ARG A 28 -2.21 1.22 17.81
C ARG A 28 -2.84 2.61 17.75
N LYS A 29 -2.94 3.20 16.55
CA LYS A 29 -3.64 4.47 16.29
C LYS A 29 -5.15 4.29 16.05
N ARG A 30 -5.68 3.08 16.22
CA ARG A 30 -7.09 2.73 15.94
C ARG A 30 -7.50 2.95 14.48
N ASN A 31 -6.52 2.98 13.57
CA ASN A 31 -6.79 2.97 12.14
C ASN A 31 -6.69 1.52 11.64
N PHE A 32 -7.79 0.77 11.83
CA PHE A 32 -7.83 -0.66 11.53
C PHE A 32 -7.80 -0.94 10.02
N LEU A 33 -8.36 -0.06 9.20
CA LEU A 33 -8.30 -0.16 7.73
C LEU A 33 -6.84 -0.23 7.24
N LEU A 34 -6.01 0.77 7.58
CA LEU A 34 -4.60 0.76 7.19
C LEU A 34 -3.81 -0.35 7.89
N GLY A 35 -4.12 -0.60 9.16
CA GLY A 35 -3.45 -1.62 9.96
C GLY A 35 -3.59 -3.02 9.37
N PHE A 36 -4.83 -3.43 9.05
CA PHE A 36 -5.12 -4.75 8.51
C PHE A 36 -4.71 -4.89 7.06
N GLU A 37 -4.85 -3.84 6.24
CA GLU A 37 -4.31 -3.86 4.87
C GLU A 37 -2.79 -4.12 4.90
N TRP A 38 -2.05 -3.44 5.78
CA TRP A 38 -0.61 -3.69 5.94
C TRP A 38 -0.31 -5.11 6.39
N TRP A 39 -1.11 -5.71 7.26
CA TRP A 39 -0.93 -7.12 7.61
C TRP A 39 -1.26 -8.09 6.48
N ILE A 40 -2.23 -7.78 5.62
CA ILE A 40 -2.47 -8.55 4.39
C ILE A 40 -1.22 -8.53 3.51
N VAL A 41 -0.61 -7.35 3.30
CA VAL A 41 0.65 -7.24 2.56
C VAL A 41 1.80 -7.97 3.28
N THR A 42 1.85 -7.94 4.62
CA THR A 42 2.83 -8.72 5.40
C THR A 42 2.71 -10.20 5.10
N ILE A 43 1.50 -10.76 5.19
CA ILE A 43 1.26 -12.19 4.93
C ILE A 43 1.60 -12.52 3.47
N SER A 44 1.26 -11.66 2.53
CA SER A 44 1.64 -11.81 1.13
C SER A 44 3.16 -11.86 0.95
N ALA A 45 3.89 -10.87 1.49
CA ALA A 45 5.33 -10.76 1.36
C ALA A 45 6.09 -11.88 2.09
N THR A 46 5.57 -12.36 3.22
CA THR A 46 6.12 -13.56 3.91
C THR A 46 5.92 -14.82 3.06
N ASN A 47 4.78 -14.98 2.40
CA ASN A 47 4.57 -16.10 1.49
C ASN A 47 5.42 -16.00 0.23
N ALA A 48 5.63 -14.79 -0.32
CA ALA A 48 6.57 -14.55 -1.40
C ALA A 48 8.00 -14.95 -0.99
N LEU A 49 8.42 -14.56 0.23
CA LEU A 49 9.71 -14.96 0.79
C LEU A 49 9.87 -16.48 0.86
N ILE A 50 8.85 -17.18 1.39
CA ILE A 50 8.86 -18.65 1.47
C ILE A 50 8.94 -19.25 0.07
N PHE A 51 8.16 -18.73 -0.89
CA PHE A 51 8.20 -19.19 -2.28
C PHE A 51 9.60 -19.01 -2.89
N PHE A 52 10.23 -17.85 -2.78
CA PHE A 52 11.57 -17.64 -3.34
C PHE A 52 12.66 -18.48 -2.64
N ALA A 53 12.42 -18.92 -1.41
CA ALA A 53 13.35 -19.78 -0.68
C ALA A 53 13.14 -21.29 -0.93
N THR A 54 11.91 -21.71 -1.25
CA THR A 54 11.50 -23.13 -1.23
C THR A 54 10.78 -23.61 -2.48
N GLU A 55 10.43 -22.71 -3.40
CA GLU A 55 9.61 -22.96 -4.60
C GLU A 55 8.22 -23.55 -4.30
N SER A 56 7.71 -23.35 -3.08
CA SER A 56 6.41 -23.84 -2.63
C SER A 56 5.24 -23.26 -3.47
N PRO A 57 4.48 -24.10 -4.21
CA PRO A 57 3.36 -23.63 -5.03
C PRO A 57 2.20 -23.07 -4.19
N VAL A 58 2.02 -23.59 -2.96
CA VAL A 58 1.01 -23.10 -2.02
C VAL A 58 1.34 -21.67 -1.57
N SER A 59 2.60 -21.42 -1.23
CA SER A 59 3.07 -20.08 -0.84
C SER A 59 2.95 -19.09 -1.99
N TYR A 60 3.26 -19.52 -3.22
CA TYR A 60 3.01 -18.71 -4.41
C TYR A 60 1.54 -18.34 -4.56
N GLY A 61 0.63 -19.31 -4.47
CA GLY A 61 -0.81 -19.08 -4.60
C GLY A 61 -1.36 -18.08 -3.57
N ILE A 62 -0.94 -18.20 -2.31
CA ILE A 62 -1.33 -17.26 -1.24
C ILE A 62 -0.79 -15.86 -1.53
N SER A 63 0.50 -15.74 -1.85
CA SER A 63 1.11 -14.45 -2.15
C SER A 63 0.46 -13.77 -3.35
N HIS A 64 0.24 -14.51 -4.43
CA HIS A 64 -0.37 -14.00 -5.65
C HIS A 64 -1.80 -13.49 -5.40
N PHE A 65 -2.63 -14.25 -4.68
CA PHE A 65 -3.99 -13.83 -4.35
C PHE A 65 -4.02 -12.56 -3.47
N LEU A 66 -3.16 -12.50 -2.44
CA LEU A 66 -3.12 -11.34 -1.55
C LEU A 66 -2.51 -10.10 -2.22
N ASP A 67 -1.54 -10.27 -3.13
CA ASP A 67 -1.05 -9.18 -3.98
C ASP A 67 -2.16 -8.63 -4.88
N ALA A 68 -2.92 -9.51 -5.54
CA ALA A 68 -4.10 -9.14 -6.33
C ALA A 68 -5.15 -8.39 -5.50
N PHE A 69 -5.42 -8.85 -4.28
CA PHE A 69 -6.31 -8.18 -3.34
C PHE A 69 -5.85 -6.76 -3.05
N SER A 70 -4.58 -6.59 -2.66
CA SER A 70 -4.02 -5.29 -2.28
C SER A 70 -3.96 -4.33 -3.47
N ARG A 71 -3.57 -4.81 -4.65
CA ARG A 71 -3.52 -3.97 -5.88
C ARG A 71 -4.91 -3.58 -6.38
N GLY A 72 -5.86 -4.52 -6.30
CA GLY A 72 -7.20 -4.33 -6.81
C GLY A 72 -8.07 -3.46 -5.89
N PHE A 73 -8.08 -3.74 -4.60
CA PHE A 73 -9.03 -3.12 -3.65
C PHE A 73 -8.38 -2.64 -2.36
N GLY A 74 -7.42 -3.39 -1.82
CA GLY A 74 -6.80 -3.05 -0.54
C GLY A 74 -6.21 -1.64 -0.54
N MET A 75 -5.30 -1.35 -1.46
CA MET A 75 -4.70 -0.02 -1.56
C MET A 75 -5.63 1.07 -2.08
N PRO A 76 -6.31 0.89 -3.21
CA PRO A 76 -7.05 1.98 -3.83
C PRO A 76 -8.38 2.29 -3.12
N VAL A 77 -8.93 1.34 -2.35
CA VAL A 77 -10.20 1.50 -1.65
C VAL A 77 -9.99 1.51 -0.14
N ILE A 78 -9.45 0.45 0.44
CA ILE A 78 -9.33 0.30 1.91
C ILE A 78 -8.33 1.29 2.47
N ALA A 79 -7.13 1.40 1.88
CA ALA A 79 -6.12 2.32 2.36
C ALA A 79 -6.52 3.78 2.12
N VAL A 80 -7.19 4.10 1.00
CA VAL A 80 -7.77 5.44 0.79
C VAL A 80 -8.78 5.77 1.89
N ALA A 81 -9.72 4.87 2.18
CA ALA A 81 -10.68 5.06 3.26
C ALA A 81 -9.99 5.24 4.62
N GLY A 82 -8.91 4.50 4.90
CA GLY A 82 -8.11 4.69 6.10
C GLY A 82 -7.37 6.04 6.15
N LEU A 83 -6.85 6.52 5.01
CA LEU A 83 -6.24 7.86 4.89
C LEU A 83 -7.29 8.97 5.02
N MET A 84 -8.56 8.71 4.73
CA MET A 84 -9.65 9.68 4.89
C MET A 84 -9.87 10.11 6.35
N ALA A 85 -9.34 9.36 7.32
CA ALA A 85 -9.32 9.79 8.72
C ALA A 85 -8.58 11.13 8.93
N VAL A 86 -7.48 11.34 8.21
CA VAL A 86 -6.65 12.57 8.32
C VAL A 86 -6.86 13.56 7.19
N THR A 87 -7.68 13.23 6.18
CA THR A 87 -8.02 14.20 5.11
C THR A 87 -9.47 14.68 5.19
N HIS A 88 -10.42 13.82 5.53
CA HIS A 88 -11.84 14.17 5.52
C HIS A 88 -12.50 13.94 6.90
N GLY A 89 -11.73 13.58 7.93
CA GLY A 89 -12.26 13.26 9.25
C GLY A 89 -13.11 11.99 9.26
N TYR A 90 -12.95 11.12 8.26
CA TYR A 90 -13.73 9.89 8.14
C TYR A 90 -13.40 8.93 9.28
N ARG A 91 -14.42 8.53 10.04
CA ARG A 91 -14.30 7.58 11.16
C ARG A 91 -15.27 6.42 10.90
N PRO A 92 -14.84 5.40 10.16
CA PRO A 92 -15.69 4.26 9.88
C PRO A 92 -16.00 3.49 11.16
N SER A 93 -17.20 2.91 11.21
CA SER A 93 -17.56 1.93 12.23
C SER A 93 -16.91 0.58 11.91
N VAL A 94 -16.70 -0.25 12.95
CA VAL A 94 -16.15 -1.61 12.80
C VAL A 94 -16.95 -2.45 11.78
N ARG A 95 -18.27 -2.23 11.68
CA ARG A 95 -19.11 -2.91 10.69
C ARG A 95 -18.80 -2.49 9.26
N GLN A 96 -18.54 -1.19 9.04
CA GLN A 96 -18.16 -0.67 7.72
C GLN A 96 -16.77 -1.17 7.34
N ASP A 97 -15.83 -1.21 8.28
CA ASP A 97 -14.50 -1.77 8.05
C ASP A 97 -14.59 -3.24 7.62
N ALA A 98 -15.34 -4.05 8.38
CA ALA A 98 -15.55 -5.46 8.06
C ALA A 98 -16.20 -5.63 6.68
N LEU A 99 -17.21 -4.82 6.36
CA LEU A 99 -17.88 -4.87 5.06
C LEU A 99 -16.92 -4.53 3.91
N LEU A 100 -16.05 -3.53 4.08
CA LEU A 100 -15.05 -3.18 3.05
C LEU A 100 -14.09 -4.34 2.78
N PHE A 101 -13.58 -5.00 3.81
CA PHE A 101 -12.72 -6.17 3.64
C PHE A 101 -13.47 -7.33 2.97
N VAL A 102 -14.70 -7.63 3.38
CA VAL A 102 -15.52 -8.69 2.77
C VAL A 102 -15.77 -8.41 1.29
N LEU A 103 -16.19 -7.19 0.94
CA LEU A 103 -16.45 -6.81 -0.45
C LEU A 103 -15.17 -6.85 -1.29
N ALA A 104 -14.03 -6.39 -0.74
CA ALA A 104 -12.74 -6.48 -1.40
C ALA A 104 -12.32 -7.95 -1.64
N THR A 105 -12.58 -8.85 -0.67
CA THR A 105 -12.27 -10.28 -0.82
C THR A 105 -13.12 -10.91 -1.90
N VAL A 106 -14.44 -10.67 -1.88
CA VAL A 106 -15.36 -11.17 -2.92
C VAL A 106 -14.98 -10.62 -4.29
N GLY A 107 -14.67 -9.33 -4.39
CA GLY A 107 -14.20 -8.71 -5.63
C GLY A 107 -12.92 -9.35 -6.14
N THR A 108 -11.97 -9.65 -5.26
CA THR A 108 -10.71 -10.31 -5.63
C THR A 108 -10.93 -11.74 -6.10
N ILE A 109 -11.79 -12.50 -5.42
CA ILE A 109 -12.18 -13.85 -5.85
C ILE A 109 -12.79 -13.79 -7.26
N ALA A 110 -13.71 -12.86 -7.50
CA ALA A 110 -14.32 -12.70 -8.82
C ALA A 110 -13.29 -12.34 -9.89
N LEU A 111 -12.34 -11.44 -9.59
CA LEU A 111 -11.26 -11.05 -10.51
C LEU A 111 -10.33 -12.21 -10.85
N VAL A 112 -9.92 -13.00 -9.86
CA VAL A 112 -8.93 -14.07 -10.02
C VAL A 112 -9.56 -15.35 -10.58
N ALA A 113 -10.82 -15.66 -10.24
CA ALA A 113 -11.49 -16.88 -10.70
C ALA A 113 -12.08 -16.76 -12.12
N ALA A 114 -12.43 -15.54 -12.57
CA ALA A 114 -13.02 -15.34 -13.88
C ALA A 114 -11.94 -15.30 -14.97
N GLY A 115 -11.65 -16.45 -15.60
CA GLY A 115 -10.69 -16.56 -16.70
C GLY A 115 -10.93 -15.58 -17.86
N VAL A 116 -12.18 -15.13 -18.06
CA VAL A 116 -12.57 -14.12 -19.06
C VAL A 116 -11.96 -12.73 -18.77
N LEU A 117 -11.62 -12.44 -17.51
CA LEU A 117 -11.01 -11.16 -17.11
C LEU A 117 -9.49 -11.13 -17.26
N HIS A 118 -8.83 -12.23 -17.61
CA HIS A 118 -7.35 -12.29 -17.67
C HIS A 118 -6.74 -11.23 -18.60
N SER A 119 -7.39 -10.93 -19.73
CA SER A 119 -6.91 -9.90 -20.67
C SER A 119 -7.20 -8.47 -20.19
N VAL A 120 -8.17 -8.28 -19.29
CA VAL A 120 -8.60 -6.97 -18.76
C VAL A 120 -7.88 -6.64 -17.45
N LEU A 121 -7.39 -7.65 -16.74
CA LEU A 121 -6.81 -7.54 -15.41
C LEU A 121 -5.63 -6.54 -15.33
N PRO A 122 -4.68 -6.52 -16.29
CA PRO A 122 -3.64 -5.48 -16.37
C PRO A 122 -4.19 -4.05 -16.34
N TYR A 123 -5.20 -3.78 -17.17
CA TYR A 123 -5.82 -2.47 -17.29
C TYR A 123 -6.56 -2.09 -16.01
N PHE A 124 -7.24 -3.07 -15.40
CA PHE A 124 -7.90 -2.88 -14.12
C PHE A 124 -6.91 -2.45 -13.03
N TYR A 125 -5.79 -3.16 -12.85
CA TYR A 125 -4.81 -2.81 -11.83
C TYR A 125 -4.16 -1.45 -12.05
N VAL A 126 -3.79 -1.11 -13.28
CA VAL A 126 -3.25 0.23 -13.59
C VAL A 126 -4.30 1.32 -13.39
N THR A 127 -5.56 1.06 -13.73
CA THR A 127 -6.67 2.01 -13.48
C THR A 127 -6.83 2.26 -11.99
N MET A 128 -6.91 1.19 -11.19
CA MET A 128 -7.05 1.28 -9.74
C MET A 128 -5.86 2.00 -9.11
N TRP A 129 -4.64 1.72 -9.57
CA TRP A 129 -3.45 2.43 -9.11
C TRP A 129 -3.45 3.91 -9.52
N THR A 130 -3.95 4.23 -10.71
CA THR A 130 -4.08 5.61 -11.19
C THR A 130 -5.08 6.40 -10.34
N LEU A 131 -6.20 5.78 -9.95
CA LEU A 131 -7.17 6.39 -9.04
C LEU A 131 -6.57 6.66 -7.67
N LEU A 132 -5.82 5.70 -7.11
CA LEU A 132 -5.05 5.91 -5.88
C LEU A 132 -4.06 7.06 -6.05
N SER A 133 -3.36 7.12 -7.19
CA SER A 133 -2.38 8.16 -7.49
C SER A 133 -2.99 9.57 -7.49
N LEU A 134 -4.19 9.73 -8.05
CA LEU A 134 -4.93 11.00 -8.01
C LEU A 134 -5.27 11.40 -6.57
N TYR A 135 -5.73 10.45 -5.76
CA TYR A 135 -5.99 10.71 -4.34
C TYR A 135 -4.71 11.12 -3.59
N LEU A 136 -3.61 10.40 -3.82
CA LEU A 136 -2.32 10.69 -3.19
C LEU A 136 -1.72 12.01 -3.65
N ALA A 137 -1.94 12.44 -4.90
CA ALA A 137 -1.58 13.79 -5.33
C ALA A 137 -2.32 14.84 -4.50
N GLY A 138 -3.62 14.66 -4.26
CA GLY A 138 -4.39 15.50 -3.33
C GLY A 138 -3.86 15.45 -1.89
N PHE A 139 -3.45 14.28 -1.42
CA PHE A 139 -2.83 14.08 -0.10
C PHE A 139 -1.49 14.83 0.02
N VAL A 140 -0.65 14.79 -1.02
CA VAL A 140 0.60 15.56 -1.13
C VAL A 140 0.31 17.07 -1.09
N MET A 141 -0.69 17.54 -1.82
CA MET A 141 -1.09 18.95 -1.78
C MET A 141 -1.53 19.40 -0.39
N ARG A 142 -2.21 18.54 0.36
CA ARG A 142 -2.57 18.81 1.77
C ARG A 142 -1.34 18.91 2.66
N LEU A 143 -0.37 18.01 2.51
CA LEU A 143 0.91 18.09 3.24
C LEU A 143 1.65 19.40 2.96
N LEU A 144 1.71 19.83 1.70
CA LEU A 144 2.33 21.09 1.32
C LEU A 144 1.63 22.29 1.96
N ARG A 145 0.29 22.32 1.94
CA ARG A 145 -0.51 23.38 2.57
C ARG A 145 -0.34 23.43 4.09
N ALA A 146 -0.12 22.28 4.73
CA ALA A 146 0.19 22.18 6.16
C ALA A 146 1.68 22.48 6.48
N GLY A 147 2.51 22.82 5.49
CA GLY A 147 3.93 23.11 5.68
C GLY A 147 4.83 21.87 5.85
N HIS A 148 4.32 20.66 5.65
CA HIS A 148 5.07 19.41 5.77
C HIS A 148 5.80 19.02 4.48
N VAL A 149 6.71 19.88 4.01
CA VAL A 149 7.40 19.75 2.71
C VAL A 149 8.16 18.42 2.57
N PHE A 150 8.90 17.99 3.59
CA PHE A 150 9.66 16.73 3.53
C PHE A 150 8.75 15.50 3.32
N HIS A 151 7.64 15.43 4.05
CA HIS A 151 6.66 14.35 3.91
C HIS A 151 5.93 14.43 2.56
N ALA A 152 5.66 15.64 2.05
CA ALA A 152 5.09 15.82 0.72
C ALA A 152 6.02 15.30 -0.38
N LEU A 153 7.31 15.67 -0.35
CA LEU A 153 8.29 15.26 -1.36
C LEU A 153 8.55 13.75 -1.35
N THR A 154 8.72 13.16 -0.17
CA THR A 154 8.93 11.70 -0.05
C THR A 154 7.69 10.91 -0.49
N THR A 155 6.49 11.39 -0.16
CA THR A 155 5.23 10.78 -0.63
C THR A 155 5.08 10.94 -2.15
N ALA A 156 5.42 12.09 -2.72
CA ALA A 156 5.41 12.30 -4.17
C ALA A 156 6.40 11.38 -4.90
N GLY A 157 7.60 11.20 -4.34
CA GLY A 157 8.58 10.24 -4.86
C GLY A 157 8.06 8.81 -4.84
N ALA A 158 7.48 8.37 -3.72
CA ALA A 158 6.89 7.04 -3.60
C ALA A 158 5.71 6.83 -4.56
N LEU A 159 4.87 7.85 -4.72
CA LEU A 159 3.75 7.87 -5.67
C LEU A 159 4.24 7.63 -7.10
N VAL A 160 5.19 8.45 -7.58
CA VAL A 160 5.72 8.36 -8.94
C VAL A 160 6.40 7.01 -9.17
N ALA A 161 7.24 6.56 -8.23
CA ALA A 161 7.90 5.27 -8.33
C ALA A 161 6.90 4.11 -8.39
N SER A 162 5.88 4.12 -7.52
CA SER A 162 4.88 3.06 -7.49
C SER A 162 3.99 3.06 -8.73
N GLN A 163 3.64 4.24 -9.27
CA GLN A 163 2.92 4.34 -10.54
C GLN A 163 3.76 3.79 -11.70
N ALA A 164 5.06 4.07 -11.73
CA ALA A 164 5.95 3.50 -12.73
C ALA A 164 5.98 1.97 -12.62
N ILE A 165 6.11 1.41 -11.40
CA ILE A 165 6.05 -0.04 -11.16
C ILE A 165 4.71 -0.62 -11.62
N ALA A 166 3.57 0.03 -11.33
CA ALA A 166 2.26 -0.45 -11.74
C ALA A 166 2.13 -0.51 -13.27
N CYS A 167 2.63 0.50 -13.98
CA CYS A 167 2.66 0.49 -15.45
C CYS A 167 3.60 -0.59 -15.99
N ILE A 168 4.76 -0.79 -15.37
CA ILE A 168 5.73 -1.81 -15.81
C ILE A 168 5.19 -3.22 -15.58
N TYR A 169 4.56 -3.48 -14.42
CA TYR A 169 4.13 -4.81 -13.95
C TYR A 169 3.49 -5.63 -15.07
N ASP A 170 2.50 -5.06 -15.75
CA ASP A 170 1.69 -5.80 -16.70
C ASP A 170 1.87 -5.38 -18.18
N PHE A 171 2.56 -4.26 -18.45
CA PHE A 171 2.68 -3.71 -19.82
C PHE A 171 4.10 -3.68 -20.38
N TYR A 172 5.14 -3.72 -19.55
CA TYR A 172 6.52 -3.60 -20.01
C TYR A 172 7.42 -4.65 -19.39
N ARG A 173 8.17 -5.35 -20.23
CA ARG A 173 9.24 -6.24 -19.75
C ARG A 173 10.55 -5.48 -19.69
N ILE A 174 11.16 -5.42 -18.52
CA ILE A 174 12.49 -4.81 -18.36
C ILE A 174 13.51 -5.68 -19.12
N PRO A 175 14.31 -5.12 -20.05
CA PRO A 175 15.34 -5.90 -20.74
C PRO A 175 16.36 -6.48 -19.74
N GLY A 176 16.63 -7.78 -19.84
CA GLY A 176 17.56 -8.47 -18.95
C GLY A 176 17.00 -8.78 -17.56
N ASP A 177 15.69 -8.64 -17.33
CA ASP A 177 15.03 -8.92 -16.03
C ASP A 177 15.28 -10.34 -15.53
N GLU A 178 15.32 -11.31 -16.46
CA GLU A 178 15.58 -12.74 -16.22
C GLU A 178 16.92 -12.98 -15.51
N THR A 179 17.92 -12.14 -15.81
CA THR A 179 19.31 -12.35 -15.41
C THR A 179 19.82 -11.32 -14.40
N ASN A 180 19.19 -10.15 -14.34
CA ASN A 180 19.60 -9.09 -13.42
C ASN A 180 19.25 -9.43 -11.97
N VAL A 181 20.22 -9.23 -11.07
CA VAL A 181 20.07 -9.51 -9.64
C VAL A 181 19.33 -8.38 -8.91
N VAL A 182 19.70 -7.12 -9.16
CA VAL A 182 19.20 -5.95 -8.43
C VAL A 182 18.18 -5.17 -9.24
N PHE A 183 18.47 -4.91 -10.52
CA PHE A 183 17.54 -4.27 -11.46
C PHE A 183 16.53 -5.27 -12.03
N ASN A 184 15.97 -6.11 -11.15
CA ASN A 184 14.87 -6.99 -11.45
C ASN A 184 13.56 -6.35 -10.99
N PHE A 185 12.50 -6.53 -11.78
CA PHE A 185 11.16 -6.03 -11.56
C PHE A 185 10.66 -6.30 -10.13
N TYR A 186 10.72 -7.55 -9.66
CA TYR A 186 10.20 -7.92 -8.34
C TYR A 186 11.00 -7.26 -7.21
N VAL A 187 12.33 -7.18 -7.34
CA VAL A 187 13.16 -6.48 -6.35
C VAL A 187 12.76 -5.00 -6.27
N LEU A 188 12.65 -4.34 -7.42
CA LEU A 188 12.26 -2.93 -7.49
C LEU A 188 10.84 -2.70 -6.97
N ALA A 189 9.90 -3.59 -7.30
CA ALA A 189 8.51 -3.51 -6.85
C ALA A 189 8.42 -3.66 -5.33
N LEU A 190 9.02 -4.71 -4.76
CA LEU A 190 8.99 -4.99 -3.32
C LEU A 190 9.64 -3.87 -2.50
N LEU A 191 10.78 -3.34 -2.96
CA LEU A 191 11.45 -2.21 -2.30
C LEU A 191 10.66 -0.90 -2.44
N THR A 192 10.04 -0.66 -3.59
CA THR A 192 9.19 0.52 -3.81
C THR A 192 7.98 0.48 -2.88
N TRP A 193 7.30 -0.66 -2.77
CA TRP A 193 6.19 -0.85 -1.83
C TRP A 193 6.63 -0.70 -0.38
N SER A 194 7.80 -1.22 -0.02
CA SER A 194 8.35 -1.06 1.33
C SER A 194 8.60 0.41 1.67
N TYR A 195 9.21 1.16 0.74
CA TYR A 195 9.40 2.61 0.88
C TYR A 195 8.06 3.35 0.99
N PHE A 196 7.12 3.01 0.12
CA PHE A 196 5.78 3.60 0.06
C PHE A 196 5.03 3.46 1.40
N VAL A 197 5.05 2.28 2.01
CA VAL A 197 4.44 1.98 3.32
C VAL A 197 5.02 2.88 4.41
N VAL A 198 6.35 3.03 4.44
CA VAL A 198 7.05 3.85 5.43
C VAL A 198 6.68 5.32 5.29
N VAL A 199 6.75 5.87 4.07
CA VAL A 199 6.49 7.30 3.86
C VAL A 199 5.03 7.65 4.12
N LEU A 200 4.08 6.78 3.72
CA LEU A 200 2.67 7.00 4.01
C LEU A 200 2.39 7.03 5.51
N TYR A 201 3.01 6.16 6.30
CA TYR A 201 2.83 6.18 7.75
C TYR A 201 3.28 7.53 8.34
N TYR A 202 4.47 8.00 7.98
CA TYR A 202 4.97 9.26 8.52
C TYR A 202 4.20 10.47 8.00
N ALA A 203 3.77 10.45 6.75
CA ALA A 203 2.94 11.49 6.18
C ALA A 203 1.55 11.54 6.82
N TYR A 204 0.94 10.40 7.10
CA TYR A 204 -0.29 10.28 7.89
C TYR A 204 -0.09 10.92 9.28
N CYS A 205 0.98 10.55 9.99
CA CYS A 205 1.28 11.09 11.31
C CYS A 205 1.55 12.61 11.29
N ALA A 206 2.03 13.15 10.18
CA ALA A 206 2.23 14.59 10.03
C ALA A 206 0.88 15.32 10.00
N LEU A 207 -0.05 14.89 9.14
CA LEU A 207 -1.39 15.49 9.07
C LEU A 207 -2.22 15.24 10.33
N GLU A 208 -2.08 14.07 10.96
CA GLU A 208 -2.76 13.76 12.23
C GLU A 208 -2.38 14.78 13.33
N ARG A 209 -1.08 15.07 13.47
CA ARG A 209 -0.58 16.07 14.43
C ARG A 209 -1.08 17.48 14.13
N ASP A 210 -1.24 17.82 12.85
CA ASP A 210 -1.75 19.13 12.44
C ASP A 210 -3.24 19.29 12.78
N HIS A 211 -4.03 18.24 12.55
CA HIS A 211 -5.44 18.19 12.97
C HIS A 211 -5.60 18.30 14.49
N GLU A 212 -4.82 17.58 15.28
CA GLU A 212 -4.85 17.67 16.75
C GLU A 212 -4.52 19.09 17.23
N ARG A 213 -3.50 19.74 16.64
CA ARG A 213 -3.14 21.13 16.94
C ARG A 213 -4.25 22.11 16.58
N GLY A 214 -4.91 21.91 15.44
CA GLY A 214 -6.07 22.71 15.02
C GLY A 214 -7.23 22.63 16.02
N GLN A 215 -7.55 21.42 16.49
CA GLN A 215 -8.60 21.20 17.49
C GLN A 215 -8.27 21.84 18.85
N ILE A 216 -7.02 21.73 19.31
CA ILE A 216 -6.59 22.38 20.56
C ILE A 216 -6.72 23.91 20.46
N ARG A 217 -6.26 24.51 19.35
CA ARG A 217 -6.36 25.97 19.13
C ARG A 217 -7.82 26.45 19.08
N ALA A 218 -8.70 25.70 18.42
CA ALA A 218 -10.12 26.00 18.37
C ALA A 218 -10.77 25.92 19.77
N GLY A 219 -10.40 24.91 20.57
CA GLY A 219 -10.87 24.77 21.95
C GLY A 219 -10.40 25.88 22.90
N VAL A 220 -9.16 26.35 22.74
CA VAL A 220 -8.61 27.47 23.54
C VAL A 220 -9.29 28.80 23.21
N LEU A 221 -9.67 29.03 21.94
CA LEU A 221 -10.41 30.22 21.52
C LEU A 221 -11.89 30.21 21.94
N SER A 222 -12.40 29.06 22.39
CA SER A 222 -13.82 28.88 22.76
C SER A 222 -14.11 29.08 24.25
N TYR A 223 -13.13 29.51 25.05
CA TYR A 223 -13.35 29.98 26.42
C TYR A 223 -13.52 31.51 26.44
N PRO A 224 -14.75 32.04 26.53
CA PRO A 224 -14.94 33.42 26.97
C PRO A 224 -14.63 33.52 28.47
N LYS A 225 -14.00 34.63 28.86
CA LYS A 225 -13.95 35.09 30.25
C LYS A 225 -15.35 35.48 30.73
#